data_AF-A0A948QH04-F1
#
_entry.id   AF-A0A948QH04-F1
#
_cell.length_a   1.000
_cell.length_b   1.000
_cell.length_c   1.000
_cell.angle_alpha   90.00
_cell.angle_beta   90.00
_cell.angle_gamma   90.00
#
_symmetry.space_group_name_H-M   'P 1'
#
loop_
_entity.id
_entity.type
_entity.pdbx_description
1 polymer ?
#
loop_
_entity_poly.entity_id
_entity_poly.type
_entity_poly.pdbx_seq_one_letter_code
_entity_poly.pdbx_strand_id
1 'polypeptide(L)'
;MVSDDLTDRINRIFAAVGAVQETDISKFKPKVIKDGHRVGFYQDWMAELNDADVANFAISLINNIASLEYHLKKWADRNGQDKTIVEKAFANTQELKIIHDLWNNEKHGYPPRKPSKSGLCPRVDKFNRILQMTTKPEKGSSMRLTFNMQGIPQTYYLVEGQYPPANSFRFNHIGGQSPAYCFPAPSLAVRYGLLF
;
A
#
# COMPACT_ATOMS: atom_id res chain seq x y z
N MET A 1 30.10 6.12 -16.53
CA MET A 1 28.79 6.67 -16.96
C MET A 1 28.27 7.51 -15.82
N VAL A 2 27.97 8.79 -16.05
CA VAL A 2 27.34 9.64 -15.03
C VAL A 2 25.88 9.19 -14.94
N SER A 3 25.46 8.69 -13.78
CA SER A 3 24.05 8.36 -13.53
C SER A 3 23.20 9.61 -13.79
N ASP A 4 22.12 9.48 -14.56
CA ASP A 4 21.15 10.55 -14.73
C ASP A 4 20.42 10.75 -13.38
N ASP A 5 20.54 11.93 -12.78
CA ASP A 5 19.89 12.31 -11.50
C ASP A 5 18.39 11.99 -11.50
N LEU A 6 17.73 12.04 -12.67
CA LEU A 6 16.33 11.65 -12.81
C LEU A 6 16.13 10.13 -12.60
N THR A 7 16.97 9.30 -13.21
CA THR A 7 16.91 7.83 -13.06
C THR A 7 17.12 7.43 -11.60
N ASP A 8 18.08 8.04 -10.90
CA ASP A 8 18.31 7.76 -9.48
C ASP A 8 17.10 8.14 -8.61
N ARG A 9 16.41 9.23 -8.94
CA ARG A 9 15.19 9.64 -8.23
C ARG A 9 14.03 8.69 -8.47
N ILE A 10 13.85 8.24 -9.71
CA ILE A 10 12.85 7.23 -10.05
C ILE A 10 13.15 5.92 -9.28
N ASN A 11 14.41 5.49 -9.24
CA ASN A 11 14.84 4.32 -8.48
C ASN A 11 14.57 4.49 -6.98
N ARG A 12 14.79 5.68 -6.41
CA ARG A 12 14.45 5.97 -5.00
C ARG A 12 12.94 5.90 -4.73
N ILE A 13 12.10 6.32 -5.67
CA ILE A 13 10.64 6.18 -5.53
C ILE A 13 10.26 4.71 -5.51
N PHE A 14 10.77 3.91 -6.44
CA PHE A 14 10.52 2.46 -6.44
C PHE A 14 11.03 1.79 -5.17
N ALA A 15 12.22 2.17 -4.68
CA ALA A 15 12.74 1.67 -3.41
C ALA A 15 11.86 2.08 -2.23
N ALA A 16 11.34 3.32 -2.20
CA ALA A 16 10.42 3.77 -1.16
C ALA A 16 9.07 3.03 -1.20
N VAL A 17 8.53 2.76 -2.40
CA VAL A 17 7.35 1.90 -2.58
C VAL A 17 7.64 0.49 -2.08
N GLY A 18 8.81 -0.07 -2.39
CA GLY A 18 9.24 -1.37 -1.89
C GLY A 18 9.39 -1.40 -0.36
N ALA A 19 9.89 -0.32 0.24
CA ALA A 19 10.11 -0.23 1.68
C ALA A 19 8.81 -0.16 2.50
N VAL A 20 7.72 0.40 1.95
CA VAL A 20 6.40 0.38 2.63
C VAL A 20 5.68 -0.97 2.48
N GLN A 21 6.15 -1.82 1.57
CA GLN A 21 5.63 -3.17 1.36
C GLN A 21 6.48 -4.18 2.14
N GLU A 22 5.82 -5.12 2.80
CA GLU A 22 6.49 -6.31 3.33
C GLU A 22 5.84 -7.53 2.73
N THR A 23 6.64 -8.35 2.09
CA THR A 23 6.20 -9.57 1.42
C THR A 23 6.52 -10.80 2.26
N ASP A 24 7.46 -10.70 3.21
CA ASP A 24 7.75 -11.78 4.14
C ASP A 24 6.73 -11.80 5.28
N ILE A 25 5.70 -12.62 5.09
CA ILE A 25 4.61 -12.77 6.06
C ILE A 25 5.10 -13.37 7.40
N SER A 26 6.26 -14.04 7.41
CA SER A 26 6.79 -14.68 8.62
C SER A 26 7.29 -13.67 9.66
N LYS A 27 7.55 -12.42 9.25
CA LYS A 27 7.92 -11.32 10.16
C LYS A 27 6.77 -10.88 11.05
N PHE A 28 5.53 -11.17 10.66
CA PHE A 28 4.35 -10.82 11.45
C PHE A 28 4.01 -11.97 12.39
N LYS A 29 4.63 -11.98 13.57
CA LYS A 29 4.35 -13.01 14.57
C LYS A 29 2.93 -12.85 15.14
N PRO A 30 2.16 -13.93 15.25
CA PRO A 30 0.84 -13.88 15.87
C PRO A 30 0.95 -13.61 17.37
N LYS A 31 -0.03 -12.88 17.91
CA LYS A 31 -0.25 -12.76 19.35
C LYS A 31 -1.26 -13.83 19.75
N VAL A 32 -0.80 -14.86 20.45
CA VAL A 32 -1.67 -15.97 20.90
C VAL A 32 -2.46 -15.52 22.12
N ILE A 33 -3.78 -15.65 22.06
CA ILE A 33 -4.72 -15.38 23.15
C ILE A 33 -5.13 -16.74 23.71
N LYS A 34 -4.77 -17.02 24.96
CA LYS A 34 -5.23 -18.22 25.67
C LYS A 34 -6.04 -17.78 26.87
N ASP A 35 -7.30 -18.16 26.91
CA ASP A 35 -8.10 -18.16 28.13
C ASP A 35 -8.44 -19.61 28.51
N GLY A 36 -8.98 -19.83 29.72
CA GLY A 36 -9.27 -21.20 30.22
C GLY A 36 -10.24 -22.01 29.36
N HIS A 37 -10.88 -21.40 28.35
CA HIS A 37 -11.87 -22.03 27.48
C HIS A 37 -11.54 -21.92 25.98
N ARG A 38 -10.59 -21.07 25.58
CA ARG A 38 -10.33 -20.72 24.18
C ARG A 38 -8.86 -20.52 23.87
N VAL A 39 -8.47 -20.96 22.68
CA VAL A 39 -7.20 -20.62 22.06
C VAL A 39 -7.50 -19.86 20.78
N GLY A 40 -7.21 -18.56 20.79
CA GLY A 40 -7.28 -17.68 19.63
C GLY A 40 -5.92 -17.11 19.27
N PHE A 41 -5.84 -16.43 18.14
CA PHE A 41 -4.68 -15.62 17.77
C PHE A 41 -5.16 -14.32 17.13
N TYR A 42 -4.40 -13.26 17.35
CA TYR A 42 -4.57 -11.98 16.70
C TYR A 42 -3.30 -11.66 15.92
N GLN A 43 -3.47 -11.24 14.67
CA GLN A 43 -2.35 -10.84 13.82
C GLN A 43 -2.20 -9.33 13.84
N ASP A 44 -1.06 -8.89 14.35
CA ASP A 44 -0.61 -7.50 14.28
C ASP A 44 0.26 -7.33 13.03
N TRP A 45 -0.18 -6.48 12.10
CA TRP A 45 0.54 -6.20 10.86
C TRP A 45 1.54 -5.04 10.99
N MET A 46 1.76 -4.53 12.20
CA MET A 46 2.76 -3.48 12.42
C MET A 46 4.19 -4.05 12.49
N ALA A 47 4.37 -5.37 12.70
CA ALA A 47 5.69 -6.02 12.83
C ALA A 47 6.62 -5.29 13.81
N GLU A 48 6.12 -5.01 15.03
CA GLU A 48 6.84 -4.32 16.10
C GLU A 48 7.19 -2.84 15.81
N LEU A 49 6.81 -2.31 14.64
CA LEU A 49 6.91 -0.88 14.35
C LEU A 49 5.94 -0.09 15.24
N ASN A 50 6.41 1.03 15.76
CA ASN A 50 5.53 1.99 16.42
C ASN A 50 4.87 2.92 15.37
N ASP A 51 3.90 3.71 15.81
CA ASP A 51 3.16 4.64 14.94
C ASP A 51 4.07 5.65 14.24
N ALA A 52 5.15 6.09 14.89
CA ALA A 52 6.10 7.05 14.32
C ALA A 52 6.94 6.43 13.19
N ASP A 53 7.34 5.16 13.32
CA ASP A 53 8.08 4.46 12.26
C ASP A 53 7.22 4.32 11.01
N VAL A 54 5.96 3.89 11.17
CA VAL A 54 5.03 3.76 10.04
C VAL A 54 4.72 5.13 9.43
N ALA A 55 4.59 6.17 10.26
CA ALA A 55 4.43 7.54 9.77
C ALA A 55 5.64 8.01 8.95
N ASN A 56 6.86 7.75 9.43
CA ASN A 56 8.08 8.12 8.74
C ASN A 56 8.19 7.43 7.37
N PHE A 57 7.83 6.14 7.28
CA PHE A 57 7.80 5.43 6.00
C PHE A 57 6.82 6.07 5.01
N ALA A 58 5.59 6.35 5.46
CA ALA A 58 4.58 6.90 4.60
C ALA A 58 4.85 8.36 4.19
N ILE A 59 5.34 9.20 5.11
CA ILE A 59 5.76 10.58 4.82
C ILE A 59 6.95 10.58 3.84
N SER A 60 7.91 9.66 4.00
CA SER A 60 9.02 9.51 3.07
C SER A 60 8.53 9.14 1.66
N LEU A 61 7.57 8.23 1.54
CA LEU A 61 6.96 7.88 0.27
C LEU A 61 6.22 9.08 -0.37
N ILE A 62 5.40 9.78 0.41
CA ILE A 62 4.69 10.99 -0.04
C ILE A 62 5.68 12.04 -0.56
N ASN A 63 6.76 12.30 0.19
CA ASN A 63 7.80 13.26 -0.20
C ASN A 63 8.52 12.84 -1.50
N ASN A 64 8.84 11.56 -1.66
CA ASN A 64 9.47 11.06 -2.88
C ASN A 64 8.56 11.20 -4.11
N ILE A 65 7.26 10.90 -3.98
CA ILE A 65 6.29 11.07 -5.09
C ILE A 65 6.05 12.56 -5.38
N ALA A 66 5.78 13.38 -4.36
CA ALA A 66 5.45 14.79 -4.53
C ALA A 66 6.62 15.60 -5.12
N SER A 67 7.85 15.29 -4.73
CA SER A 67 9.04 15.97 -5.25
C SER A 67 9.34 15.63 -6.73
N LEU A 68 8.80 14.54 -7.26
CA LEU A 68 9.03 14.11 -8.65
C LEU A 68 8.60 15.18 -9.67
N GLU A 69 7.48 15.87 -9.43
CA GLU A 69 7.00 16.96 -10.30
C GLU A 69 8.10 18.01 -10.49
N TYR A 70 8.70 18.48 -9.40
CA TYR A 70 9.74 19.50 -9.43
C TYR A 70 10.99 19.01 -10.16
N HIS A 71 11.38 17.77 -9.93
CA HIS A 71 12.55 17.18 -10.59
C HIS A 71 12.33 16.99 -12.09
N LEU A 72 11.15 16.53 -12.52
CA LEU A 72 10.79 16.42 -13.93
C LEU A 72 10.75 17.78 -14.62
N LYS A 73 10.20 18.81 -13.97
CA LYS A 73 10.20 20.18 -14.51
C LYS A 73 11.63 20.70 -14.70
N LYS A 74 12.50 20.48 -13.72
CA LYS A 74 13.91 20.91 -13.79
C LYS A 74 14.68 20.13 -14.86
N TRP A 75 14.41 18.85 -15.01
CA TRP A 75 14.96 18.04 -16.09
C TRP A 75 14.47 18.53 -17.45
N ALA A 76 13.18 18.83 -17.60
CA ALA A 76 12.60 19.33 -18.84
C ALA A 76 13.26 20.66 -19.26
N ASP A 77 13.38 21.60 -18.33
CA ASP A 77 14.03 22.90 -18.54
C ASP A 77 15.48 22.75 -19.02
N ARG A 78 16.25 21.86 -18.39
CA ARG A 78 17.65 21.57 -18.76
C ARG A 78 17.83 20.90 -20.12
N ASN A 79 16.80 20.21 -20.61
CA ASN A 79 16.85 19.45 -21.86
C ASN A 79 16.02 20.11 -22.99
N GLY A 80 15.66 21.39 -22.84
CA GLY A 80 14.88 22.14 -23.83
C GLY A 80 13.48 21.58 -24.06
N GLN A 81 12.93 20.84 -23.10
CA GLN A 81 11.58 20.27 -23.15
C GLN A 81 10.57 21.22 -22.52
N ASP A 82 9.31 21.15 -22.97
CA ASP A 82 8.23 21.96 -22.42
C ASP A 82 7.80 21.48 -21.02
N LYS A 83 8.14 22.27 -20.00
CA LYS A 83 7.74 22.02 -18.60
C LYS A 83 6.23 22.01 -18.38
N THR A 84 5.43 22.64 -19.25
CA THR A 84 3.97 22.69 -19.10
C THR A 84 3.32 21.33 -19.32
N ILE A 85 3.98 20.42 -20.06
CA ILE A 85 3.54 19.03 -20.22
C ILE A 85 3.53 18.32 -18.86
N VAL A 86 4.59 18.50 -18.06
CA VAL A 86 4.69 17.94 -16.71
C VAL A 86 3.61 18.53 -15.81
N GLU A 87 3.43 19.86 -15.83
CA GLU A 87 2.40 20.53 -15.04
C GLU A 87 0.99 20.03 -15.37
N LYS A 88 0.67 19.86 -16.67
CA LYS A 88 -0.62 19.32 -17.12
C LYS A 88 -0.83 17.89 -16.65
N ALA A 89 0.19 17.03 -16.76
CA ALA A 89 0.10 15.65 -16.30
C ALA A 89 -0.25 15.57 -14.81
N PHE A 90 0.42 16.36 -13.96
CA PHE A 90 0.12 16.40 -12.52
C PHE A 90 -1.22 17.08 -12.20
N ALA A 91 -1.62 18.12 -12.96
CA ALA A 91 -2.89 18.81 -12.76
C ALA A 91 -4.12 17.94 -13.12
N ASN A 92 -3.96 17.03 -14.07
CA ASN A 92 -5.03 16.17 -14.57
C ASN A 92 -5.31 14.95 -13.68
N THR A 93 -4.44 14.64 -12.72
CA THR A 93 -4.59 13.48 -11.83
C THR A 93 -4.96 13.93 -10.42
N GLN A 94 -6.14 13.55 -9.93
CA GLN A 94 -6.63 13.96 -8.61
C GLN A 94 -5.74 13.44 -7.48
N GLU A 95 -5.26 12.21 -7.62
CA GLU A 95 -4.40 11.51 -6.66
C GLU A 95 -3.07 12.25 -6.49
N LEU A 96 -2.45 12.69 -7.59
CA LEU A 96 -1.20 13.45 -7.54
C LEU A 96 -1.40 14.82 -6.89
N LYS A 97 -2.54 15.48 -7.14
CA LYS A 97 -2.90 16.73 -6.46
C LYS A 97 -3.07 16.53 -4.96
N ILE A 98 -3.72 15.44 -4.53
CA ILE A 98 -3.87 15.10 -3.10
C ILE A 98 -2.50 14.81 -2.46
N ILE A 99 -1.64 14.03 -3.11
CA ILE A 99 -0.28 13.72 -2.61
C ILE A 99 0.54 15.00 -2.45
N HIS A 100 0.45 15.92 -3.42
CA HIS A 100 1.11 17.22 -3.34
C HIS A 100 0.59 18.05 -2.16
N ASP A 101 -0.72 18.11 -1.95
CA ASP A 101 -1.31 18.86 -0.84
C ASP A 101 -0.94 18.27 0.52
N LEU A 102 -0.91 16.93 0.65
CA LEU A 102 -0.42 16.24 1.84
C LEU A 102 1.02 16.62 2.16
N TRP A 103 1.90 16.55 1.16
CA TRP A 103 3.31 16.94 1.29
C TRP A 103 3.48 18.41 1.68
N ASN A 104 2.69 19.30 1.08
CA ASN A 104 2.73 20.72 1.37
C ASN A 104 2.25 21.04 2.80
N ASN A 105 1.21 20.35 3.27
CA ASN A 105 0.70 20.46 4.63
C ASN A 105 1.70 19.95 5.66
N GLU A 106 2.39 18.84 5.38
CA GLU A 106 3.44 18.31 6.25
C GLU A 106 4.62 19.30 6.39
N LYS A 107 5.03 19.91 5.28
CA LYS A 107 6.14 20.87 5.26
C LYS A 107 5.85 22.19 5.99
N HIS A 108 4.63 22.67 5.90
CA HIS A 108 4.27 24.02 6.35
C HIS A 108 3.34 24.03 7.57
N GLY A 109 2.90 22.85 8.04
CA GLY A 109 1.97 22.72 9.15
C GLY A 109 0.53 23.08 8.78
N TYR A 110 -0.34 23.00 9.78
CA TYR A 110 -1.76 23.37 9.68
C TYR A 110 -1.96 24.79 10.25
N PRO A 111 -2.85 25.63 9.68
CA PRO A 111 -3.77 25.36 8.57
C PRO A 111 -3.08 25.27 7.18
N PRO A 112 -3.71 24.58 6.21
CA PRO A 112 -3.15 24.38 4.88
C PRO A 112 -2.92 25.71 4.19
N ARG A 113 -1.80 25.84 3.47
CA ARG A 113 -1.56 27.01 2.62
C ARG A 113 -2.56 26.99 1.46
N LYS A 114 -3.38 28.04 1.36
CA LYS A 114 -4.29 28.24 0.22
C LYS A 114 -3.56 28.95 -0.95
N PRO A 115 -3.88 28.62 -2.21
CA PRO A 115 -4.81 27.58 -2.66
C PRO A 115 -4.18 26.17 -2.64
N SER A 116 -4.99 25.14 -2.35
CA SER A 116 -4.58 23.75 -2.50
C SER A 116 -4.76 23.29 -3.95
N LYS A 117 -3.90 22.39 -4.44
CA LYS A 117 -3.97 21.91 -5.84
C LYS A 117 -5.22 21.05 -6.07
N SER A 118 -5.62 20.26 -5.08
CA SER A 118 -6.77 19.35 -5.17
C SER A 118 -8.11 20.03 -4.90
N GLY A 119 -8.11 21.26 -4.36
CA GLY A 119 -9.29 21.89 -3.77
C GLY A 119 -9.70 21.30 -2.41
N LEU A 120 -8.97 20.30 -1.92
CA LEU A 120 -9.20 19.64 -0.62
C LEU A 120 -8.20 20.14 0.43
N CYS A 121 -8.40 19.71 1.68
CA CYS A 121 -7.48 19.93 2.80
C CYS A 121 -7.08 18.57 3.40
N PRO A 122 -6.36 17.72 2.65
CA PRO A 122 -6.07 16.38 3.10
C PRO A 122 -5.13 16.43 4.32
N ARG A 123 -5.38 15.55 5.29
CA ARG A 123 -4.57 15.37 6.50
C ARG A 123 -4.31 13.89 6.68
N VAL A 124 -3.10 13.56 7.12
CA VAL A 124 -2.84 12.24 7.69
C VAL A 124 -3.05 12.30 9.19
N ASP A 125 -3.82 11.36 9.72
CA ASP A 125 -4.07 11.24 11.17
C ASP A 125 -3.42 9.97 11.73
N LYS A 126 -3.66 8.81 11.09
CA LYS A 126 -3.14 7.51 11.53
C LYS A 126 -2.70 6.67 10.35
N PHE A 127 -1.44 6.24 10.36
CA PHE A 127 -0.97 5.24 9.42
C PHE A 127 -1.18 3.85 10.01
N ASN A 128 -1.65 2.94 9.18
CA ASN A 128 -1.81 1.53 9.54
C ASN A 128 -1.27 0.69 8.40
N ARG A 129 -0.73 -0.48 8.75
CA ARG A 129 -0.41 -1.51 7.78
C ARG A 129 -1.60 -2.45 7.63
N ILE A 130 -1.88 -2.84 6.40
CA ILE A 130 -2.94 -3.79 6.08
C ILE A 130 -2.36 -4.96 5.30
N LEU A 131 -2.94 -6.14 5.52
CA LEU A 131 -2.69 -7.27 4.63
C LEU A 131 -3.42 -6.99 3.30
N GLN A 132 -2.64 -6.91 2.22
CA GLN A 132 -3.18 -6.91 0.87
C GLN A 132 -3.05 -8.31 0.28
N MET A 133 -4.17 -8.86 -0.16
CA MET A 133 -4.22 -10.14 -0.86
C MET A 133 -4.60 -9.92 -2.33
N THR A 134 -3.76 -10.41 -3.25
CA THR A 134 -3.98 -10.31 -4.69
C THR A 134 -4.02 -11.69 -5.34
N THR A 135 -4.93 -11.86 -6.30
CA THR A 135 -5.02 -13.05 -7.16
C THR A 135 -4.57 -12.70 -8.57
N LYS A 136 -4.36 -13.73 -9.40
CA LYS A 136 -4.21 -13.52 -10.85
C LYS A 136 -5.56 -13.16 -11.48
N PRO A 137 -5.58 -12.42 -12.60
CA PRO A 137 -6.80 -12.10 -13.34
C PRO A 137 -7.25 -13.28 -14.23
N GLU A 138 -7.17 -14.51 -13.72
CA GLU A 138 -7.51 -15.73 -14.45
C GLU A 138 -8.68 -16.43 -13.75
N LYS A 139 -9.62 -16.98 -14.53
CA LYS A 139 -10.76 -17.75 -13.99
C LYS A 139 -10.24 -18.87 -13.08
N GLY A 140 -10.84 -19.01 -11.90
CA GLY A 140 -10.45 -20.03 -10.92
C GLY A 140 -9.30 -19.62 -9.99
N SER A 141 -8.69 -18.44 -10.18
CA SER A 141 -7.64 -17.94 -9.27
C SER A 141 -8.19 -17.66 -7.87
N SER A 142 -7.53 -18.19 -6.86
CA SER A 142 -7.84 -17.89 -5.46
C SER A 142 -6.57 -17.73 -4.64
N MET A 143 -6.66 -16.90 -3.60
CA MET A 143 -5.63 -16.80 -2.57
C MET A 143 -6.22 -17.24 -1.24
N ARG A 144 -5.46 -18.01 -0.47
CA ARG A 144 -5.86 -18.43 0.87
C ARG A 144 -4.78 -18.10 1.88
N LEU A 145 -5.22 -17.48 2.96
CA LEU A 145 -4.44 -17.33 4.18
C LEU A 145 -4.93 -18.38 5.17
N THR A 146 -4.00 -19.18 5.67
CA THR A 146 -4.25 -20.16 6.72
C THR A 146 -3.27 -19.94 7.85
N PHE A 147 -3.52 -20.56 9.00
CA PHE A 147 -2.67 -20.43 10.18
C PHE A 147 -2.35 -21.82 10.71
N ASN A 148 -1.10 -22.06 11.09
CA ASN A 148 -0.74 -23.30 11.77
C ASN A 148 -1.22 -23.30 13.24
N MET A 149 -0.96 -24.39 13.97
CA MET A 149 -1.36 -24.51 15.39
C MET A 149 -0.68 -23.47 16.31
N GLN A 150 0.38 -22.82 15.84
CA GLN A 150 1.08 -21.73 16.52
C GLN A 150 0.56 -20.35 16.10
N GLY A 151 -0.45 -20.30 15.23
CA GLY A 151 -1.01 -19.06 14.68
C GLY A 151 -0.16 -18.42 13.59
N ILE A 152 0.90 -19.08 13.10
CA ILE A 152 1.79 -18.49 12.09
C ILE A 152 1.08 -18.52 10.74
N PRO A 153 0.97 -17.38 10.04
CA PRO A 153 0.30 -17.32 8.75
C PRO A 153 1.06 -18.12 7.67
N GLN A 154 0.31 -18.84 6.85
CA GLN A 154 0.77 -19.58 5.68
C GLN A 154 -0.10 -19.21 4.48
N THR A 155 0.55 -18.82 3.38
CA THR A 155 -0.12 -18.42 2.13
C THR A 155 -0.01 -19.51 1.09
N TYR A 156 -1.11 -19.80 0.41
CA TYR A 156 -1.16 -20.76 -0.69
C TYR A 156 -1.80 -20.11 -1.92
N TYR A 157 -1.15 -20.27 -3.07
CA TYR A 157 -1.75 -20.03 -4.38
C TYR A 157 -2.30 -21.34 -4.91
N LEU A 158 -3.59 -21.36 -5.22
CA LEU A 158 -4.24 -22.56 -5.77
C LEU A 158 -4.64 -22.31 -7.22
N VAL A 159 -4.29 -23.27 -8.06
CA VAL A 159 -4.85 -23.42 -9.42
C VAL A 159 -6.01 -24.43 -9.33
N GLU A 160 -7.01 -24.28 -10.20
CA GLU A 160 -8.20 -25.13 -10.24
C GLU A 160 -7.83 -26.63 -10.14
N GLY A 161 -8.43 -27.34 -9.19
CA GLY A 161 -8.16 -28.77 -8.92
C GLY A 161 -7.18 -29.08 -7.79
N GLN A 162 -6.48 -28.08 -7.22
CA GLN A 162 -5.62 -28.29 -6.04
C GLN A 162 -6.40 -28.05 -4.73
N TYR A 163 -6.49 -29.09 -3.91
CA TYR A 163 -7.06 -29.00 -2.56
C TYR A 163 -5.97 -28.66 -1.54
N PRO A 164 -6.22 -27.71 -0.63
CA PRO A 164 -5.28 -27.41 0.45
C PRO A 164 -5.23 -28.54 1.50
N PRO A 165 -4.24 -28.53 2.40
CA PRO A 165 -4.22 -29.41 3.56
C PRO A 165 -5.51 -29.23 4.40
N ALA A 166 -5.95 -30.33 5.04
CA ALA A 166 -7.24 -30.44 5.72
C ALA A 166 -7.55 -29.34 6.77
N ASN A 167 -6.52 -28.63 7.25
CA ASN A 167 -6.62 -27.60 8.28
C ASN A 167 -6.64 -26.16 7.71
N SER A 168 -6.95 -25.99 6.42
CA SER A 168 -7.03 -24.67 5.80
C SER A 168 -8.38 -23.99 6.08
N PHE A 169 -8.36 -22.73 6.52
CA PHE A 169 -9.55 -21.89 6.57
C PHE A 169 -9.85 -21.29 5.18
N ARG A 170 -11.13 -21.27 4.79
CA ARG A 170 -11.59 -20.59 3.57
C ARG A 170 -12.21 -19.25 3.95
N PHE A 171 -11.67 -18.16 3.42
CA PHE A 171 -12.39 -16.91 3.32
C PHE A 171 -13.15 -16.92 1.99
N ASN A 172 -14.47 -17.15 2.02
CA ASN A 172 -15.29 -17.07 0.81
C ASN A 172 -15.61 -15.61 0.51
N HIS A 173 -15.29 -15.17 -0.70
CA HIS A 173 -15.75 -13.88 -1.22
C HIS A 173 -17.24 -14.00 -1.58
N ILE A 174 -18.11 -13.24 -0.90
CA ILE A 174 -19.49 -13.00 -1.35
C ILE A 174 -19.46 -11.76 -2.25
N GLY A 175 -19.08 -11.96 -3.51
CA GLY A 175 -19.07 -10.91 -4.53
C GLY A 175 -20.12 -11.21 -5.59
N GLY A 176 -21.28 -10.55 -5.48
CA GLY A 176 -22.30 -10.53 -6.53
C GLY A 176 -21.74 -9.92 -7.82
N GLN A 177 -22.26 -10.40 -8.95
CA GLN A 177 -21.87 -9.99 -10.29
C GLN A 177 -22.04 -8.47 -10.48
N SER A 178 -21.00 -7.79 -10.98
CA SER A 178 -21.16 -6.55 -11.75
C SER A 178 -20.01 -6.37 -12.75
N PRO A 179 -20.28 -5.67 -13.87
CA PRO A 179 -19.59 -5.89 -15.15
C PRO A 179 -18.24 -5.20 -15.24
N ALA A 180 -17.45 -5.71 -16.18
CA ALA A 180 -16.05 -5.41 -16.43
C ALA A 180 -15.71 -3.91 -16.54
N TYR A 181 -14.86 -3.44 -15.63
CA TYR A 181 -13.92 -2.36 -15.90
C TYR A 181 -12.52 -2.87 -15.54
N CYS A 182 -11.61 -2.82 -16.52
CA CYS A 182 -10.19 -3.12 -16.34
C CYS A 182 -9.54 -2.06 -15.44
N PHE A 183 -9.49 -2.34 -14.14
CA PHE A 183 -8.59 -1.74 -13.16
C PHE A 183 -7.87 -2.88 -12.42
N PRO A 184 -6.70 -2.66 -11.77
CA PRO A 184 -5.96 -3.73 -11.14
C PRO A 184 -6.84 -4.46 -10.11
N ALA A 185 -6.67 -5.78 -10.05
CA ALA A 185 -7.54 -6.74 -9.37
C ALA A 185 -8.07 -6.25 -8.00
N PRO A 186 -9.33 -6.55 -7.64
CA PRO A 186 -9.92 -6.11 -6.39
C PRO A 186 -9.09 -6.62 -5.20
N SER A 187 -8.53 -5.68 -4.43
CA SER A 187 -7.80 -5.98 -3.20
C SER A 187 -8.79 -6.20 -2.05
N LEU A 188 -8.73 -7.38 -1.42
CA LEU A 188 -9.47 -7.63 -0.19
C LEU A 188 -8.68 -7.05 1.00
N ALA A 189 -9.22 -6.04 1.68
CA ALA A 189 -8.68 -5.55 2.95
C ALA A 189 -9.31 -6.34 4.10
N VAL A 190 -8.55 -7.23 4.75
CA VAL A 190 -9.05 -8.00 5.91
C VAL A 190 -8.79 -7.20 7.19
N ARG A 191 -9.86 -6.66 7.79
CA ARG A 191 -9.85 -6.13 9.16
C ARG A 191 -10.59 -7.10 10.07
N TYR A 192 -9.81 -7.84 10.86
CA TYR A 192 -10.20 -8.64 12.04
C TYR A 192 -11.10 -9.87 11.85
N GLY A 193 -10.79 -10.88 12.66
CA GLY A 193 -11.68 -11.98 13.04
C GLY A 193 -11.16 -12.61 14.32
N LEU A 194 -11.86 -12.39 15.45
CA LEU A 194 -11.76 -13.25 16.62
C LEU A 194 -12.41 -14.59 16.24
N LEU A 195 -11.69 -15.69 16.40
CA LEU A 195 -12.20 -17.05 16.23
C LEU A 195 -12.51 -17.63 17.62
N PHE A 196 -13.72 -18.14 17.77
CA PHE A 196 -14.20 -18.90 18.93
C PHE A 196 -13.92 -20.38 18.76
#